data_AF-A0A239HNH2-F1
#
_entry.id   AF-A0A239HNH2-F1
#
_cell.length_a   1.000
_cell.length_b   1.000
_cell.length_c   1.000
_cell.angle_alpha   90.00
_cell.angle_beta   90.00
_cell.angle_gamma   90.00
#
_symmetry.space_group_name_H-M   'P 1'
#
loop_
_entity.id
_entity.type
_entity.pdbx_description
1 polymer ?
#
loop_
_entity_poly.entity_id
_entity_poly.type
_entity_poly.pdbx_seq_one_letter_code
_entity_poly.pdbx_strand_id
1 'polypeptide(L)' 'MPQSTHDRTAELHNLAAHAHTAAAVAHEKGDHRTAHELTRLAHEQSTRAFDHSRESLEPHAVEAKQ' A
#
# COMPACT_ATOMS: atom_id res chain seq x y z
N MET A 1 -18.75 12.52 -1.88
CA MET A 1 -17.61 12.75 -2.79
C MET A 1 -16.99 11.39 -3.07
N PRO A 2 -16.86 10.94 -4.33
CA PRO A 2 -16.07 9.75 -4.62
C PRO A 2 -14.60 10.09 -4.30
N GLN A 3 -13.97 9.34 -3.38
CA GLN A 3 -12.53 9.49 -3.15
C GLN A 3 -11.82 9.24 -4.47
N SER A 4 -10.98 10.19 -4.90
CA SER A 4 -10.21 10.01 -6.12
C SER A 4 -9.30 8.80 -5.93
N THR A 5 -9.06 7.97 -6.94
CA THR A 5 -8.17 6.81 -6.78
C THR A 5 -6.79 7.23 -6.24
N HIS A 6 -6.33 8.41 -6.63
CA HIS A 6 -5.10 8.98 -6.09
C HIS A 6 -5.13 9.17 -4.57
N ASP A 7 -6.29 9.50 -3.98
CA ASP A 7 -6.46 9.60 -2.52
C ASP A 7 -6.31 8.23 -1.85
N ARG A 8 -6.84 7.17 -2.47
CA ARG A 8 -6.76 5.81 -1.94
C ARG A 8 -5.36 5.21 -2.07
N THR A 9 -4.66 5.46 -3.16
CA THR A 9 -3.24 5.08 -3.30
C THR A 9 -2.38 5.82 -2.27
N ALA A 10 -2.63 7.11 -2.05
CA ALA A 10 -1.92 7.90 -1.03
C ALA A 10 -2.17 7.37 0.39
N GLU A 11 -3.41 7.02 0.71
CA GLU A 11 -3.77 6.41 2.00
C GLU A 11 -3.03 5.08 2.24
N LEU A 12 -3.04 4.18 1.26
CA LEU A 12 -2.34 2.90 1.35
C LEU A 12 -0.82 3.07 1.48
N HIS A 13 -0.24 4.06 0.79
CA HIS A 13 1.18 4.39 0.94
C HIS A 13 1.51 4.92 2.34
N ASN A 14 0.67 5.79 2.88
CA ASN A 14 0.84 6.33 4.24
C ASN A 14 0.73 5.24 5.31
N LEU A 15 -0.16 4.27 5.12
CA LEU A 15 -0.28 3.08 5.98
C LEU A 15 0.97 2.20 5.91
N ALA A 16 1.51 1.96 4.70
CA ALA A 16 2.74 1.20 4.52
C ALA A 16 3.95 1.89 5.20
N ALA A 17 4.08 3.20 5.04
CA ALA A 17 5.16 3.97 5.67
C ALA A 17 5.09 3.94 7.21
N HIS A 18 3.88 4.03 7.78
CA HIS A 18 3.69 3.87 9.21
C HIS A 18 4.06 2.47 9.69
N ALA A 19 3.64 1.42 8.96
CA ALA A 19 3.97 0.04 9.31
C ALA A 19 5.48 -0.22 9.25
N HIS A 20 6.19 0.34 8.26
CA HIS A 20 7.66 0.29 8.21
C HIS A 20 8.32 1.00 9.40
N THR A 21 7.81 2.17 9.79
CA THR A 21 8.32 2.91 10.95
C THR A 21 8.09 2.13 12.24
N ALA A 22 6.91 1.55 12.42
CA ALA A 22 6.59 0.71 13.57
C ALA A 22 7.45 -0.57 13.60
N ALA A 23 7.73 -1.16 12.44
CA ALA A 23 8.62 -2.31 12.33
C ALA A 23 10.06 -1.97 12.77
N ALA A 24 10.58 -0.80 12.37
CA ALA A 24 11.90 -0.33 12.79
C ALA A 24 11.97 -0.14 14.32
N VAL A 25 10.93 0.45 14.92
CA VAL A 25 10.84 0.62 16.38
C VAL A 25 10.77 -0.73 17.11
N ALA A 26 9.99 -1.69 16.61
CA ALA A 26 9.92 -3.03 17.19
C ALA A 26 11.27 -3.76 17.09
N HIS A 27 11.96 -3.63 15.95
CA HIS A 27 13.28 -4.20 15.74
C HIS A 27 14.32 -3.59 16.69
N GLU A 28 14.32 -2.27 16.88
CA GLU A 28 15.21 -1.56 17.83
C GLU A 28 14.97 -2.01 19.27
N LYS A 29 13.71 -2.32 19.63
CA LYS A 29 13.33 -2.86 20.94
C LYS A 29 13.65 -4.35 21.12
N GLY A 30 14.18 -5.03 20.11
CA GLY A 30 14.48 -6.46 20.12
C GLY A 30 13.26 -7.36 19.89
N ASP A 31 12.09 -6.80 19.58
CA ASP A 31 10.91 -7.56 19.18
C ASP A 31 10.91 -7.82 17.67
N HIS A 32 11.83 -8.69 17.25
CA HIS A 32 12.03 -9.02 15.84
C HIS A 32 10.82 -9.73 15.22
N ARG A 33 9.98 -10.39 16.05
CA ARG A 33 8.77 -11.07 15.57
C ARG A 33 7.72 -10.05 15.15
N THR A 34 7.43 -9.07 16.01
CA THR A 34 6.50 -7.99 15.66
C THR A 34 7.07 -7.12 14.53
N ALA A 35 8.37 -6.86 14.50
CA ALA A 35 9.00 -6.17 13.37
C ALA A 35 8.79 -6.89 12.03
N HIS A 36 8.90 -8.22 12.01
CA HIS A 36 8.69 -9.03 10.82
C HIS A 36 7.23 -8.98 10.36
N GLU A 37 6.27 -9.13 11.28
CA GLU A 37 4.84 -9.07 10.97
C GLU A 37 4.42 -7.69 10.44
N LEU A 38 4.93 -6.61 11.04
CA LEU A 38 4.69 -5.24 10.59
C LEU A 38 5.30 -4.98 9.20
N THR A 39 6.49 -5.49 8.94
CA THR A 39 7.13 -5.39 7.60
C THR A 39 6.32 -6.14 6.54
N ARG A 40 5.76 -7.31 6.89
CA ARG A 40 4.89 -8.08 5.98
C ARG A 40 3.61 -7.32 5.66
N LEU A 41 2.96 -6.74 6.69
CA LEU A 41 1.79 -5.89 6.51
C LEU A 41 2.10 -4.69 5.60
N ALA A 42 3.22 -4.00 5.85
CA ALA A 42 3.65 -2.86 5.04
C ALA A 42 3.82 -3.23 3.56
N HIS A 43 4.44 -4.38 3.30
CA HIS A 43 4.61 -4.92 1.96
C HIS A 43 3.26 -5.19 1.27
N GLU A 44 2.33 -5.83 1.97
CA GLU A 44 0.99 -6.09 1.43
C GLU A 44 0.22 -4.80 1.11
N GLN A 45 0.32 -3.78 1.97
CA GLN A 45 -0.31 -2.47 1.71
C GLN A 45 0.32 -1.79 0.49
N SER A 46 1.65 -1.86 0.36
CA SER A 46 2.36 -1.31 -0.81
C SER A 46 1.97 -2.00 -2.10
N THR A 47 1.81 -3.33 -2.09
CA THR A 47 1.36 -4.10 -3.26
C THR A 47 -0.06 -3.71 -3.65
N ARG A 48 -0.97 -3.58 -2.67
CA ARG A 48 -2.35 -3.11 -2.94
C ARG A 48 -2.38 -1.68 -3.46
N ALA A 49 -1.52 -0.79 -2.95
CA ALA A 49 -1.40 0.58 -3.45
C ALA A 49 -0.95 0.59 -4.92
N PHE A 50 0.01 -0.27 -5.26
CA PHE A 50 0.52 -0.44 -6.61
C PHE A 50 -0.55 -0.99 -7.57
N ASP A 51 -1.24 -2.06 -7.19
CA ASP A 51 -2.31 -2.64 -8.00
C ASP A 51 -3.44 -1.63 -8.22
N HIS A 52 -3.86 -0.93 -7.17
CA HIS A 52 -4.91 0.08 -7.27
C HIS A 52 -4.51 1.28 -8.15
N SER A 53 -3.26 1.71 -8.07
CA SER A 53 -2.69 2.75 -8.94
C SER A 53 -2.68 2.31 -10.40
N ARG A 54 -2.30 1.05 -10.66
CA ARG A 54 -2.33 0.46 -12.02
C ARG A 54 -3.74 0.36 -12.58
N GLU A 55 -4.70 -0.09 -11.79
CA GLU A 55 -6.09 -0.24 -12.22
C GLU A 55 -6.72 1.10 -12.60
N SER A 56 -6.28 2.19 -11.97
CA SER A 56 -6.76 3.55 -12.31
C SER A 56 -5.96 4.27 -13.37
N LEU A 57 -4.79 3.76 -13.73
CA LEU A 57 -4.09 4.12 -14.97
C LEU A 57 -4.70 3.45 -16.20
N GLU A 58 -5.60 2.47 -16.02
CA GLU A 58 -6.41 1.83 -17.06
C GLU A 58 -7.86 2.35 -17.10
N PRO A 59 -8.15 3.62 -17.44
CA PRO A 59 -9.53 4.03 -17.68
C PRO A 59 -10.09 3.71 -19.08
N HIS A 60 -9.39 3.05 -20.04
CA HIS A 60 -9.95 2.85 -21.41
C HIS A 60 -9.37 1.71 -22.29
N ALA A 61 -9.03 0.53 -21.77
CA ALA A 61 -8.56 -0.58 -22.63
C ALA A 61 -9.65 -1.58 -23.08
N VAL A 62 -10.93 -1.39 -22.74
CA VAL A 62 -11.99 -2.39 -23.01
C VAL A 62 -13.12 -1.90 -23.96
N GLU A 63 -12.99 -0.75 -24.62
CA GLU A 63 -14.00 -0.29 -25.62
C GLU A 63 -13.38 0.13 -26.97
N ALA A 64 -12.57 -0.74 -27.58
CA ALA A 64 -12.14 -0.57 -28.97
C ALA A 64 -12.21 -1.90 -29.75
N LYS A 65 -13.38 -2.53 -29.74
CA LYS A 65 -13.77 -3.52 -30.76
C LYS A 65 -15.20 -3.22 -31.22
N GLN A 66 -15.30 -2.36 -32.23
CA GLN A 66 -16.38 -2.38 -33.23
C GLN A 66 -15.80 -2.91 -34.53
#